data_AF-A0A9D4AIG7-F1
#
_entry.id   AF-A0A9D4AIG7-F1
#
_cell.length_a   1.000
_cell.length_b   1.000
_cell.length_c   1.000
_cell.angle_alpha   90.00
_cell.angle_beta   90.00
_cell.angle_gamma   90.00
#
_symmetry.space_group_name_H-M   'P 1'
#
loop_
_entity.id
_entity.type
_entity.pdbx_description
1 polymer ?
#
loop_
_entity_poly.entity_id
_entity_poly.type
_entity_poly.pdbx_seq_one_letter_code
_entity_poly.pdbx_strand_id
1 'polypeptide(L)'
;MSERTLMGNGLDEGDTDASHHSVKKVDPGKPASLTWKRKLNGEGCVPSMFTLTFRQKLQMAPIGITLFQHIREQSSNGRRGFIDPFVNRYITSSDGVPLGGVGAGSIGRSYKGEFQSWQLFPRICEDNPVLSNQFSVFVSRTSGKKYSSVLCPASPHLVKENAVSGIGSWDWNLKGNKSTYHALYPRAWTVYEGEPDPALKVVCRQISLFIPDNYKESSFPVSVFTFSLYNTGKATADVTLLFTWANSVGGVSEFSGRHSNSKIMMKDGVHCILLHHETADTQPPLTFAIAAQESEGVQISERPCFFISGDSPGITAKQMWQGIKQI
;
A
#
# COMPACT_ATOMS: atom_id res chain seq x y z
N MET A 1 -19.23 -22.91 -59.16
CA MET A 1 -17.94 -22.59 -58.50
C MET A 1 -18.14 -21.30 -57.75
N SER A 2 -18.21 -21.38 -56.43
CA SER A 2 -18.32 -20.21 -55.54
C SER A 2 -17.27 -20.40 -54.46
N GLU A 3 -16.30 -19.50 -54.44
CA GLU A 3 -15.23 -19.45 -53.45
C GLU A 3 -15.81 -19.24 -52.05
N ARG A 4 -15.33 -20.03 -51.09
CA ARG A 4 -15.44 -19.76 -49.65
C ARG A 4 -14.03 -19.62 -49.10
N THR A 5 -13.73 -18.41 -48.65
CA THR A 5 -12.53 -18.00 -47.95
C THR A 5 -12.36 -18.78 -46.65
N LEU A 6 -11.24 -19.49 -46.52
CA LEU A 6 -10.78 -20.13 -45.29
C LEU A 6 -10.18 -19.07 -44.35
N MET A 7 -10.85 -18.81 -43.23
CA MET A 7 -10.23 -18.21 -42.03
C MET A 7 -9.95 -19.37 -41.08
N GLY A 8 -8.68 -19.79 -41.00
CA GLY A 8 -8.23 -20.81 -40.07
C GLY A 8 -8.07 -20.23 -38.66
N ASN A 9 -9.03 -20.53 -37.79
CA ASN A 9 -8.81 -20.55 -36.34
C ASN A 9 -8.58 -22.01 -35.94
N GLY A 10 -7.32 -22.41 -35.88
CA GLY A 10 -6.91 -23.70 -35.32
C GLY A 10 -6.91 -23.63 -33.80
N LEU A 11 -8.06 -23.89 -33.18
CA LEU A 11 -8.11 -24.49 -31.86
C LEU A 11 -8.36 -25.97 -32.11
N ASP A 12 -7.30 -26.77 -32.00
CA ASP A 12 -7.38 -28.21 -32.07
C ASP A 12 -8.06 -28.71 -30.78
N GLU A 13 -9.27 -29.23 -30.92
CA GLU A 13 -10.00 -29.94 -29.89
C GLU A 13 -9.41 -31.35 -29.77
N GLY A 14 -8.66 -31.62 -28.70
CA GLY A 14 -8.21 -32.97 -28.40
C GLY A 14 -7.17 -33.03 -27.29
N ASP A 15 -7.58 -33.00 -26.03
CA ASP A 15 -7.65 -34.25 -25.28
C ASP A 15 -8.35 -34.05 -23.93
N THR A 16 -9.25 -34.98 -23.63
CA THR A 16 -10.18 -34.90 -22.51
C THR A 16 -9.59 -35.62 -21.32
N ASP A 17 -8.65 -35.00 -20.61
CA ASP A 17 -8.23 -35.48 -19.29
C ASP A 17 -8.82 -34.58 -18.20
N ALA A 18 -10.09 -34.87 -17.90
CA ALA A 18 -10.84 -34.32 -16.78
C ALA A 18 -10.26 -34.87 -15.46
N SER A 19 -9.08 -34.38 -15.07
CA SER A 19 -8.63 -34.48 -13.70
C SER A 19 -9.53 -33.57 -12.85
N HIS A 20 -10.48 -34.18 -12.15
CA HIS A 20 -11.26 -33.54 -11.09
C HIS A 20 -10.34 -33.16 -9.92
N HIS A 21 -9.48 -32.16 -10.12
CA HIS A 21 -8.89 -31.43 -9.02
C HIS A 21 -10.03 -30.65 -8.37
N SER A 22 -10.56 -31.16 -7.26
CA SER A 22 -11.39 -30.36 -6.37
C SER A 22 -10.57 -29.12 -6.03
N VAL A 23 -10.92 -27.96 -6.59
CA VAL A 23 -10.30 -26.69 -6.24
C VAL A 23 -10.61 -26.49 -4.77
N LYS A 24 -9.66 -26.85 -3.89
CA LYS A 24 -9.78 -26.58 -2.46
C LYS A 24 -9.98 -25.08 -2.33
N LYS A 25 -11.20 -24.65 -2.00
CA LYS A 25 -11.53 -23.24 -1.83
C LYS A 25 -10.61 -22.69 -0.73
N VAL A 26 -9.64 -21.86 -1.12
CA VAL A 26 -8.67 -21.29 -0.19
C VAL A 26 -9.38 -20.19 0.58
N ASP A 27 -9.44 -20.32 1.90
CA ASP A 27 -9.96 -19.27 2.79
C ASP A 27 -9.00 -18.07 2.78
N PRO A 28 -9.41 -16.89 2.27
CA PRO A 28 -8.56 -15.71 2.26
C PRO A 28 -8.19 -15.22 3.66
N GLY A 29 -8.99 -15.52 4.68
CA GLY A 29 -8.76 -15.13 6.07
C GLY A 29 -7.75 -16.00 6.82
N LYS A 30 -7.29 -17.11 6.21
CA LYS A 30 -6.31 -18.01 6.82
C LYS A 30 -4.93 -17.85 6.15
N PRO A 31 -3.90 -17.38 6.88
CA PRO A 31 -2.54 -17.37 6.37
C PRO A 31 -2.03 -18.77 6.01
N ALA A 32 -1.15 -18.86 5.02
CA ALA A 32 -0.48 -20.12 4.67
C ALA A 32 0.41 -20.63 5.82
N SER A 33 0.73 -21.92 5.83
CA SER A 33 1.50 -22.56 6.90
C SER A 33 2.96 -22.07 6.97
N LEU A 34 3.60 -21.90 5.80
CA LEU A 34 5.04 -21.56 5.66
C LEU A 34 5.27 -20.09 5.34
N THR A 35 4.56 -19.18 6.01
CA THR A 35 4.78 -17.74 5.86
C THR A 35 5.96 -17.28 6.69
N TRP A 36 6.75 -16.33 6.18
CA TRP A 36 7.59 -15.48 7.05
C TRP A 36 6.69 -14.68 7.99
N LYS A 37 7.00 -14.61 9.29
CA LYS A 37 6.13 -13.99 10.30
C LYS A 37 6.87 -12.89 11.05
N ARG A 38 6.19 -11.79 11.31
CA ARG A 38 6.72 -10.71 12.16
C ARG A 38 5.61 -10.04 12.96
N LYS A 39 5.88 -9.75 14.23
CA LYS A 39 4.96 -8.95 15.05
C LYS A 39 5.03 -7.48 14.65
N LEU A 40 3.90 -6.79 14.68
CA LEU A 40 3.82 -5.38 14.27
C LEU A 40 4.57 -4.45 15.22
N ASN A 41 4.63 -4.81 16.51
CA ASN A 41 5.43 -4.11 17.52
C ASN A 41 6.90 -4.53 17.55
N GLY A 42 7.33 -5.41 16.64
CA GLY A 42 8.70 -5.89 16.61
C GLY A 42 9.67 -4.74 16.40
N GLU A 43 10.72 -4.68 17.23
CA GLU A 43 11.81 -3.75 16.98
C GLU A 43 12.54 -4.14 15.70
N GLY A 44 12.90 -3.12 14.94
CA GLY A 44 13.63 -3.27 13.70
C GLY A 44 15.12 -3.46 13.98
N CYS A 45 15.76 -4.48 13.41
CA CYS A 45 17.22 -4.48 13.27
C CYS A 45 17.57 -3.60 12.07
N VAL A 46 17.56 -2.28 12.25
CA VAL A 46 18.02 -1.35 11.21
C VAL A 46 19.49 -1.67 10.93
N PRO A 47 19.87 -2.03 9.69
CA PRO A 47 21.25 -2.34 9.37
C PRO A 47 22.16 -1.16 9.71
N SER A 48 23.26 -1.43 10.42
CA SER A 48 24.31 -0.42 10.64
C SER A 48 25.07 -0.18 9.33
N MET A 49 25.21 1.08 8.92
CA MET A 49 26.03 1.43 7.77
C MET A 49 27.49 1.07 8.04
N PHE A 50 28.13 0.34 7.12
CA PHE A 50 29.57 0.11 7.22
C PHE A 50 30.31 1.43 7.05
N THR A 51 31.29 1.70 7.92
CA THR A 51 32.08 2.93 7.85
C THR A 51 33.48 2.61 7.31
N LEU A 52 33.93 3.37 6.31
CA LEU A 52 35.28 3.27 5.78
C LEU A 52 36.28 4.02 6.67
N THR A 53 37.43 3.40 6.94
CA THR A 53 38.56 4.08 7.60
C THR A 53 39.13 5.18 6.70
N PHE A 54 39.89 6.13 7.28
CA PHE A 54 40.51 7.21 6.51
C PHE A 54 41.40 6.70 5.36
N ARG A 55 42.21 5.65 5.63
CA ARG A 55 43.06 5.03 4.60
C ARG A 55 42.25 4.42 3.45
N GLN A 56 41.15 3.75 3.75
CA GLN A 56 40.24 3.20 2.74
C GLN A 56 39.56 4.32 1.93
N LYS A 57 39.16 5.42 2.57
CA LYS A 57 38.60 6.59 1.86
C LYS A 57 39.60 7.17 0.86
N LEU A 58 40.88 7.29 1.24
CA LEU A 58 41.94 7.77 0.34
C LEU A 58 42.17 6.80 -0.82
N GLN A 59 42.20 5.49 -0.56
CA GLN A 59 42.33 4.45 -1.58
C GLN A 59 41.13 4.42 -2.55
N MET A 60 39.92 4.68 -2.06
CA MET A 60 38.70 4.70 -2.86
C MET A 60 38.42 6.05 -3.53
N ALA A 61 39.18 7.11 -3.22
CA ALA A 61 38.94 8.45 -3.74
C ALA A 61 38.88 8.52 -5.28
N PRO A 62 39.77 7.85 -6.05
CA PRO A 62 39.68 7.87 -7.51
C PRO A 62 38.36 7.32 -8.06
N ILE A 63 37.86 6.22 -7.46
CA ILE A 63 36.57 5.63 -7.81
C ILE A 63 35.44 6.59 -7.44
N GLY A 64 35.47 7.15 -6.22
CA GLY A 64 34.48 8.12 -5.77
C GLY A 64 34.38 9.35 -6.68
N ILE A 65 35.52 9.93 -7.08
CA ILE A 65 35.56 11.07 -8.01
C ILE A 65 34.97 10.69 -9.37
N THR A 66 35.33 9.52 -9.89
CA THR A 66 34.82 9.03 -11.18
C THR A 66 33.30 8.84 -11.16
N LEU A 67 32.76 8.20 -10.10
CA LEU A 67 31.32 8.04 -9.93
C LEU A 67 30.61 9.39 -9.79
N PHE A 68 31.18 10.31 -9.01
CA PHE A 68 30.60 11.64 -8.82
C PHE A 68 30.53 12.43 -10.13
N GLN A 69 31.60 12.41 -10.93
CA GLN A 69 31.62 13.03 -12.26
C GLN A 69 30.57 12.41 -13.19
N HIS A 70 30.49 11.08 -13.23
CA HIS A 70 29.50 10.37 -14.02
C HIS A 70 28.06 10.72 -13.62
N ILE A 71 27.77 10.76 -12.31
CA ILE A 71 26.44 11.13 -11.79
C ILE A 71 26.08 12.57 -12.16
N ARG A 72 27.04 13.50 -12.08
CA ARG A 72 26.83 14.89 -12.51
C ARG A 72 26.53 14.99 -13.99
N GLU A 73 27.26 14.26 -14.83
CA GLU A 73 27.05 14.24 -16.28
C GLU A 73 25.69 13.61 -16.65
N GLN A 74 25.30 12.51 -15.99
CA GLN A 74 23.95 11.94 -16.17
C GLN A 74 22.87 12.95 -15.77
N SER A 75 23.04 13.62 -14.63
CA SER A 75 22.08 14.61 -14.13
C SER A 75 21.96 15.82 -15.05
N SER A 76 23.07 16.31 -15.64
CA SER A 76 23.00 17.40 -16.64
C SER A 76 22.28 16.98 -17.93
N ASN A 77 22.31 15.69 -18.26
CA ASN A 77 21.55 15.11 -19.36
C ASN A 77 20.10 14.73 -18.97
N GLY A 78 19.63 15.15 -17.80
CA GLY A 78 18.29 14.84 -17.30
C GLY A 78 18.07 13.38 -16.90
N ARG A 79 19.14 12.58 -16.79
CA ARG A 79 19.10 11.16 -16.42
C ARG A 79 19.52 10.99 -14.96
N ARG A 80 18.80 10.15 -14.21
CA ARG A 80 19.24 9.71 -12.87
C ARG A 80 20.06 8.42 -12.99
N GLY A 81 21.10 8.29 -12.17
CA GLY A 81 21.86 7.05 -12.04
C GLY A 81 21.04 5.95 -11.36
N PHE A 82 21.33 4.67 -11.66
CA PHE A 82 20.67 3.54 -10.98
C PHE A 82 21.11 3.41 -9.52
N ILE A 83 22.38 3.70 -9.22
CA ILE A 83 22.95 3.70 -7.88
C ILE A 83 23.63 5.04 -7.70
N ASP A 84 23.20 5.80 -6.71
CA ASP A 84 23.86 7.01 -6.25
C ASP A 84 24.36 6.78 -4.82
N PRO A 85 25.66 6.49 -4.62
CA PRO A 85 26.22 6.24 -3.30
C PRO A 85 26.40 7.51 -2.47
N PHE A 86 26.17 8.70 -3.04
CA PHE A 86 26.33 9.99 -2.37
C PHE A 86 25.02 10.53 -1.78
N VAL A 87 23.88 9.93 -2.15
CA VAL A 87 22.58 10.26 -1.59
C VAL A 87 22.33 9.43 -0.34
N ASN A 88 21.94 10.10 0.75
CA ASN A 88 21.52 9.42 1.96
C ASN A 88 20.14 8.79 1.74
N ARG A 89 20.06 7.46 1.89
CA ARG A 89 18.82 6.69 1.72
C ARG A 89 18.15 6.50 3.07
N TYR A 90 16.83 6.52 3.10
CA TYR A 90 16.09 6.12 4.29
C TYR A 90 16.23 4.60 4.45
N ILE A 91 16.96 4.18 5.48
CA ILE A 91 17.18 2.76 5.78
C ILE A 91 16.17 2.35 6.84
N THR A 92 15.36 1.37 6.51
CA THR A 92 14.45 0.73 7.45
C THR A 92 14.66 -0.78 7.47
N SER A 93 14.14 -1.42 8.49
CA SER A 93 14.00 -2.88 8.55
C SER A 93 12.54 -3.30 8.65
N SER A 94 11.62 -2.38 8.28
CA SER A 94 10.17 -2.53 8.34
C SER A 94 9.54 -3.15 7.09
N ASP A 95 10.33 -3.53 6.08
CA ASP A 95 9.80 -3.93 4.76
C ASP A 95 8.88 -5.16 4.77
N GLY A 96 8.09 -5.26 3.71
CA GLY A 96 7.17 -6.37 3.45
C GLY A 96 7.06 -6.68 1.97
N VAL A 97 6.06 -7.48 1.60
CA VAL A 97 5.76 -7.84 0.22
C VAL A 97 5.34 -6.57 -0.56
N PRO A 98 6.01 -6.24 -1.67
CA PRO A 98 5.71 -5.05 -2.47
C PRO A 98 4.40 -5.23 -3.24
N LEU A 99 3.72 -4.13 -3.54
CA LEU A 99 2.47 -4.04 -4.29
C LEU A 99 2.77 -3.70 -5.76
N GLY A 100 2.00 -4.26 -6.69
CA GLY A 100 2.17 -4.06 -8.13
C GLY A 100 2.61 -5.30 -8.89
N GLY A 101 2.34 -5.29 -10.20
CA GLY A 101 2.76 -6.33 -11.14
C GLY A 101 4.15 -6.11 -11.74
N VAL A 102 4.58 -7.06 -12.54
CA VAL A 102 5.85 -7.06 -13.27
C VAL A 102 5.89 -5.87 -14.24
N GLY A 103 6.89 -5.00 -14.08
CA GLY A 103 7.11 -3.84 -14.95
C GLY A 103 6.17 -2.66 -14.72
N ALA A 104 5.20 -2.78 -13.81
CA ALA A 104 4.21 -1.74 -13.53
C ALA A 104 4.70 -0.62 -12.60
N GLY A 105 5.91 -0.79 -12.04
CA GLY A 105 6.33 -0.09 -10.83
C GLY A 105 5.77 -0.76 -9.57
N SER A 106 6.33 -0.41 -8.41
CA SER A 106 5.91 -1.02 -7.15
C SER A 106 5.81 -0.04 -5.99
N ILE A 107 4.94 -0.36 -5.03
CA ILE A 107 4.81 0.37 -3.76
C ILE A 107 5.12 -0.62 -2.64
N GLY A 108 6.14 -0.34 -1.84
CA GLY A 108 6.43 -1.11 -0.65
C GLY A 108 5.31 -0.94 0.39
N ARG A 109 4.91 -2.04 1.03
CA ARG A 109 4.08 -1.97 2.24
C ARG A 109 4.80 -2.64 3.39
N SER A 110 5.11 -1.86 4.40
CA SER A 110 5.85 -2.30 5.59
C SER A 110 5.03 -3.36 6.33
N TYR A 111 5.68 -4.30 7.03
CA TYR A 111 4.96 -5.26 7.87
C TYR A 111 4.18 -4.58 9.01
N LYS A 112 4.49 -3.30 9.28
CA LYS A 112 3.77 -2.44 10.24
C LYS A 112 2.51 -1.83 9.65
N GLY A 113 2.40 -1.75 8.32
CA GLY A 113 1.22 -1.25 7.60
C GLY A 113 1.45 0.01 6.78
N GLU A 114 2.63 0.63 6.87
CA GLU A 114 2.99 1.87 6.18
C GLU A 114 3.21 1.62 4.67
N PHE A 115 2.77 2.55 3.82
CA PHE A 115 3.09 2.55 2.38
C PHE A 115 4.34 3.39 2.13
N GLN A 116 5.41 2.76 1.68
CA GLN A 116 6.76 3.33 1.56
C GLN A 116 7.48 2.77 0.32
N SER A 117 8.73 3.17 0.08
CA SER A 117 9.56 2.62 -1.02
C SER A 117 8.84 2.65 -2.38
N TRP A 118 8.42 3.84 -2.78
CA TRP A 118 7.66 4.07 -4.01
C TRP A 118 8.58 4.04 -5.22
N GLN A 119 8.40 3.04 -6.08
CA GLN A 119 9.17 2.78 -7.29
C GLN A 119 8.26 2.83 -8.52
N LEU A 120 7.55 3.94 -8.68
CA LEU A 120 6.59 4.13 -9.78
C LEU A 120 7.27 4.61 -11.06
N PHE A 121 8.34 5.40 -10.92
CA PHE A 121 9.12 5.90 -12.04
C PHE A 121 10.47 5.19 -12.12
N PRO A 122 10.96 4.87 -13.33
CA PRO A 122 12.26 4.24 -13.49
C PRO A 122 13.37 5.03 -12.77
N ARG A 123 14.18 4.32 -11.98
CA ARG A 123 15.34 4.86 -11.23
C ARG A 123 14.98 5.85 -10.11
N ILE A 124 13.71 6.03 -9.81
CA ILE A 124 13.24 6.80 -8.66
C ILE A 124 12.73 5.83 -7.60
N CYS A 125 13.20 6.00 -6.38
CA CYS A 125 12.72 5.27 -5.22
C CYS A 125 12.55 6.28 -4.10
N GLU A 126 11.29 6.62 -3.79
CA GLU A 126 10.95 7.46 -2.65
C GLU A 126 10.76 6.55 -1.42
N ASP A 127 11.79 6.51 -0.58
CA ASP A 127 11.89 5.52 0.50
C ASP A 127 10.99 5.83 1.69
N ASN A 128 10.62 7.10 1.88
CA ASN A 128 9.85 7.54 3.05
C ASN A 128 8.39 7.06 2.98
N PRO A 129 7.77 6.75 4.14
CA PRO A 129 6.37 6.39 4.20
C PRO A 129 5.46 7.62 3.97
N VAL A 130 4.35 7.40 3.26
CA VAL A 130 3.25 8.37 3.14
C VAL A 130 2.21 8.02 4.19
N LEU A 131 2.27 8.67 5.35
CA LEU A 131 1.53 8.26 6.56
C LEU A 131 0.02 8.47 6.46
N SER A 132 -0.45 9.27 5.51
CA SER A 132 -1.87 9.45 5.17
C SER A 132 -2.47 8.24 4.43
N ASN A 133 -1.66 7.36 3.84
CA ASN A 133 -2.10 6.14 3.18
C ASN A 133 -2.26 5.03 4.22
N GLN A 134 -3.50 4.71 4.59
CA GLN A 134 -3.75 3.80 5.70
C GLN A 134 -5.03 3.00 5.52
N PHE A 135 -5.05 1.82 6.13
CA PHE A 135 -6.31 1.20 6.52
C PHE A 135 -6.61 1.53 7.98
N SER A 136 -7.88 1.79 8.28
CA SER A 136 -8.36 2.08 9.64
C SER A 136 -9.64 1.30 9.92
N VAL A 137 -9.90 1.04 11.20
CA VAL A 137 -11.10 0.35 11.65
C VAL A 137 -11.81 1.15 12.74
N PHE A 138 -13.13 1.18 12.66
CA PHE A 138 -14.03 1.73 13.66
C PHE A 138 -15.02 0.64 14.03
N VAL A 139 -15.29 0.47 15.33
CA VAL A 139 -16.17 -0.56 15.85
C VAL A 139 -17.12 0.07 16.85
N SER A 140 -18.42 -0.13 16.66
CA SER A 140 -19.44 0.17 17.66
C SER A 140 -20.12 -1.12 18.10
N ARG A 141 -20.18 -1.39 19.40
CA ARG A 141 -20.91 -2.53 19.96
C ARG A 141 -22.21 -2.06 20.59
N THR A 142 -23.22 -2.93 20.54
CA THR A 142 -24.51 -2.71 21.24
C THR A 142 -24.38 -2.57 22.75
N SER A 143 -23.24 -2.97 23.34
CA SER A 143 -22.90 -2.69 24.74
C SER A 143 -22.50 -1.22 25.02
N GLY A 144 -22.47 -0.36 23.99
CA GLY A 144 -22.05 1.04 24.07
C GLY A 144 -20.53 1.25 23.91
N LYS A 145 -19.73 0.17 23.87
CA LYS A 145 -18.28 0.27 23.66
C LYS A 145 -17.98 0.65 22.22
N LYS A 146 -17.16 1.70 22.04
CA LYS A 146 -16.64 2.15 20.74
C LYS A 146 -15.13 2.03 20.71
N TYR A 147 -14.59 1.59 19.57
CA TYR A 147 -13.16 1.47 19.32
C TYR A 147 -12.83 2.06 17.96
N SER A 148 -11.66 2.67 17.85
CA SER A 148 -11.14 3.16 16.58
C SER A 148 -9.62 3.15 16.59
N SER A 149 -9.05 2.74 15.47
CA SER A 149 -7.60 2.81 15.28
C SER A 149 -7.24 2.80 13.81
N VAL A 150 -6.19 3.53 13.46
CA VAL A 150 -5.38 3.25 12.29
C VAL A 150 -4.76 1.86 12.46
N LEU A 151 -4.76 1.03 11.42
CA LEU A 151 -4.23 -0.34 11.43
C LEU A 151 -2.71 -0.37 11.18
N CYS A 152 -2.02 0.60 11.76
CA CYS A 152 -0.58 0.77 11.75
C CYS A 152 -0.15 1.27 13.14
N PRO A 153 0.89 0.69 13.78
CA PRO A 153 1.44 1.24 15.02
C PRO A 153 1.88 2.69 14.82
N ALA A 154 1.76 3.50 15.87
CA ALA A 154 2.20 4.89 15.82
C ALA A 154 3.69 4.98 15.46
N SER A 155 3.99 5.65 14.35
CA SER A 155 5.36 5.91 13.92
C SER A 155 5.94 7.12 14.66
N PRO A 156 7.22 7.12 15.07
CA PRO A 156 7.89 8.31 15.64
C PRO A 156 7.83 9.53 14.72
N HIS A 157 7.66 9.32 13.41
CA HIS A 157 7.55 10.38 12.40
C HIS A 157 6.23 11.18 12.51
N LEU A 158 5.18 10.61 13.11
CA LEU A 158 3.90 11.31 13.35
C LEU A 158 4.04 12.51 14.30
N VAL A 159 5.07 12.53 15.14
CA VAL A 159 5.32 13.59 16.14
C VAL A 159 5.68 14.93 15.49
N LYS A 160 6.07 14.94 14.21
CA LYS A 160 6.45 16.16 13.48
C LYS A 160 5.31 16.82 12.70
N GLU A 161 4.17 16.15 12.57
CA GLU A 161 3.04 16.67 11.80
C GLU A 161 2.02 17.35 12.74
N ASN A 162 1.40 18.44 12.26
CA ASN A 162 0.46 19.28 13.02
C ASN A 162 -0.74 18.47 13.55
N ALA A 163 -0.57 17.88 14.74
CA ALA A 163 -1.52 16.98 15.40
C ALA A 163 -2.90 17.62 15.71
N VAL A 164 -3.00 18.95 15.58
CA VAL A 164 -4.23 19.69 15.89
C VAL A 164 -5.30 19.49 14.82
N SER A 165 -4.93 19.40 13.54
CA SER A 165 -5.86 19.29 12.39
C SER A 165 -5.46 18.24 11.35
N GLY A 166 -4.19 17.80 11.32
CA GLY A 166 -3.68 16.83 10.35
C GLY A 166 -3.89 15.35 10.74
N ILE A 167 -3.25 14.44 10.01
CA ILE A 167 -3.37 12.98 10.21
C ILE A 167 -2.87 12.50 11.59
N GLY A 168 -2.03 13.28 12.26
CA GLY A 168 -1.64 13.04 13.66
C GLY A 168 -2.81 13.10 14.66
N SER A 169 -3.96 13.64 14.25
CA SER A 169 -5.19 13.67 15.06
C SER A 169 -6.02 12.38 15.00
N TRP A 170 -5.68 11.45 14.12
CA TRP A 170 -6.31 10.14 14.05
C TRP A 170 -5.97 9.28 15.26
N ASP A 171 -6.74 8.23 15.48
CA ASP A 171 -6.46 7.32 16.58
C ASP A 171 -5.36 6.34 16.17
N TRP A 172 -4.11 6.62 16.54
CA TRP A 172 -2.97 5.72 16.33
C TRP A 172 -2.82 4.75 17.51
N ASN A 173 -3.88 4.02 17.83
CA ASN A 173 -4.01 3.23 19.05
C ASN A 173 -3.48 1.79 18.96
N LEU A 174 -3.03 1.36 17.77
CA LEU A 174 -2.56 0.00 17.55
C LEU A 174 -1.23 -0.24 18.26
N LYS A 175 -1.21 -1.15 19.25
CA LYS A 175 0.02 -1.51 19.95
C LYS A 175 0.83 -2.52 19.13
N GLY A 176 0.14 -3.43 18.44
CA GLY A 176 0.75 -4.37 17.50
C GLY A 176 1.34 -5.62 18.13
N ASN A 177 1.22 -5.81 19.44
CA ASN A 177 1.71 -6.99 20.15
C ASN A 177 0.82 -8.23 19.91
N LYS A 178 -0.47 -8.02 19.66
CA LYS A 178 -1.42 -9.07 19.25
C LYS A 178 -1.66 -9.09 17.75
N SER A 179 -0.83 -8.38 17.01
CA SER A 179 -0.93 -8.28 15.56
C SER A 179 0.30 -8.89 14.90
N THR A 180 0.09 -9.70 13.86
CA THR A 180 1.15 -10.46 13.19
C THR A 180 1.03 -10.30 11.68
N TYR A 181 2.13 -9.90 11.04
CA TYR A 181 2.31 -9.91 9.61
C TYR A 181 2.83 -11.27 9.14
N HIS A 182 2.33 -11.73 8.01
CA HIS A 182 2.67 -12.97 7.35
C HIS A 182 3.01 -12.69 5.89
N ALA A 183 4.16 -13.14 5.38
CA ALA A 183 4.53 -13.00 3.98
C ALA A 183 4.82 -14.34 3.32
N LEU A 184 4.29 -14.51 2.12
CA LEU A 184 4.65 -15.56 1.18
C LEU A 184 4.34 -15.03 -0.23
N TYR A 185 5.31 -14.34 -0.83
CA TYR A 185 5.15 -13.66 -2.12
C TYR A 185 4.46 -14.58 -3.15
N PRO A 186 3.46 -14.10 -3.89
CA PRO A 186 3.03 -12.69 -4.01
C PRO A 186 1.92 -12.27 -3.03
N ARG A 187 1.74 -13.01 -1.93
CA ARG A 187 0.69 -12.76 -0.94
C ARG A 187 1.29 -12.35 0.39
N ALA A 188 0.55 -11.52 1.11
CA ALA A 188 0.81 -11.30 2.52
C ALA A 188 -0.50 -11.17 3.30
N TRP A 189 -0.42 -11.31 4.61
CA TRP A 189 -1.54 -11.13 5.51
C TRP A 189 -1.10 -10.30 6.71
N THR A 190 -1.96 -9.42 7.18
CA THR A 190 -1.84 -8.83 8.51
C THR A 190 -3.03 -9.29 9.34
N VAL A 191 -2.74 -9.99 10.43
CA VAL A 191 -3.73 -10.52 11.36
C VAL A 191 -3.70 -9.65 12.61
N TYR A 192 -4.80 -8.96 12.89
CA TYR A 192 -5.02 -8.17 14.10
C TYR A 192 -5.94 -8.95 15.04
N GLU A 193 -5.42 -9.45 16.16
CA GLU A 193 -6.20 -10.27 17.10
C GLU A 193 -6.53 -9.48 18.36
N GLY A 194 -7.77 -9.00 18.47
CA GLY A 194 -8.21 -8.26 19.65
C GLY A 194 -7.64 -6.83 19.73
N GLU A 195 -7.34 -6.22 18.59
CA GLU A 195 -6.89 -4.82 18.48
C GLU A 195 -7.61 -4.12 17.31
N PRO A 196 -8.17 -2.91 17.50
CA PRO A 196 -8.31 -2.18 18.76
C PRO A 196 -9.41 -2.73 19.68
N ASP A 197 -10.36 -3.51 19.15
CA ASP A 197 -11.42 -4.15 19.93
C ASP A 197 -11.00 -5.57 20.37
N PRO A 198 -10.95 -5.89 21.68
CA PRO A 198 -10.56 -7.19 22.21
C PRO A 198 -11.37 -8.39 21.69
N ALA A 199 -12.60 -8.16 21.22
CA ALA A 199 -13.52 -9.18 20.76
C ALA A 199 -13.73 -9.18 19.22
N LEU A 200 -12.80 -8.56 18.49
CA LEU A 200 -12.77 -8.56 17.03
C LEU A 200 -11.41 -9.10 16.54
N LYS A 201 -11.46 -9.97 15.54
CA LYS A 201 -10.29 -10.35 14.76
C LYS A 201 -10.44 -9.82 13.33
N VAL A 202 -9.42 -9.13 12.86
CA VAL A 202 -9.36 -8.58 11.49
C VAL A 202 -8.20 -9.24 10.76
N VAL A 203 -8.46 -9.75 9.55
CA VAL A 203 -7.41 -10.26 8.66
C VAL A 203 -7.43 -9.45 7.39
N CYS A 204 -6.34 -8.73 7.12
CA CYS A 204 -6.09 -8.05 5.86
C CYS A 204 -5.19 -8.95 5.01
N ARG A 205 -5.73 -9.55 3.95
CA ARG A 205 -4.95 -10.27 2.95
C ARG A 205 -4.62 -9.32 1.81
N GLN A 206 -3.34 -9.19 1.47
CA GLN A 206 -2.87 -8.44 0.30
C GLN A 206 -2.35 -9.39 -0.78
N ILE A 207 -2.57 -9.04 -2.05
CA ILE A 207 -2.05 -9.76 -3.20
C ILE A 207 -1.41 -8.76 -4.16
N SER A 208 -0.20 -9.08 -4.58
CA SER A 208 0.47 -8.46 -5.72
C SER A 208 0.27 -9.36 -6.93
N LEU A 209 -0.03 -8.80 -8.10
CA LEU A 209 -0.34 -9.62 -9.26
C LEU A 209 0.93 -10.21 -9.87
N PHE A 210 1.22 -11.45 -9.51
CA PHE A 210 2.25 -12.27 -10.12
C PHE A 210 1.71 -13.69 -10.28
N ILE A 211 1.52 -14.10 -11.52
CA ILE A 211 0.98 -15.41 -11.90
C ILE A 211 1.98 -16.02 -12.90
N PRO A 212 2.64 -17.14 -12.56
CA PRO A 212 3.52 -17.83 -13.49
C PRO A 212 2.83 -18.12 -14.82
N ASP A 213 3.58 -18.00 -15.91
CA ASP A 213 3.13 -18.21 -17.30
C ASP A 213 1.95 -17.32 -17.76
N ASN A 214 1.64 -16.27 -16.99
CA ASN A 214 0.69 -15.23 -17.36
C ASN A 214 1.43 -13.89 -17.44
N TYR A 215 1.55 -13.34 -18.65
CA TYR A 215 2.29 -12.10 -18.88
C TYR A 215 1.39 -10.85 -18.88
N LYS A 216 0.07 -11.02 -18.94
CA LYS A 216 -0.88 -9.91 -19.07
C LYS A 216 -1.34 -9.43 -17.69
N GLU A 217 -2.06 -10.27 -16.95
CA GLU A 217 -2.54 -9.91 -15.61
C GLU A 217 -1.38 -9.68 -14.64
N SER A 218 -0.28 -10.42 -14.79
CA SER A 218 0.94 -10.18 -14.00
C SER A 218 1.59 -8.83 -14.28
N SER A 219 1.27 -8.13 -15.37
CA SER A 219 1.84 -6.81 -15.67
C SER A 219 0.95 -5.65 -15.18
N PHE A 220 -0.18 -5.93 -14.53
CA PHE A 220 -1.12 -4.88 -14.15
C PHE A 220 -0.61 -4.06 -12.94
N PRO A 221 -0.79 -2.72 -12.96
CA PRO A 221 -0.47 -1.82 -11.84
C PRO A 221 -1.56 -1.87 -10.75
N VAL A 222 -1.86 -3.06 -10.23
CA VAL A 222 -2.93 -3.24 -9.25
C VAL A 222 -2.53 -4.23 -8.15
N SER A 223 -3.05 -3.96 -6.96
CA SER A 223 -3.01 -4.86 -5.82
C SER A 223 -4.39 -4.97 -5.20
N VAL A 224 -4.68 -6.12 -4.61
CA VAL A 224 -5.98 -6.40 -4.00
C VAL A 224 -5.82 -6.56 -2.50
N PHE A 225 -6.68 -5.90 -1.74
CA PHE A 225 -6.81 -6.07 -0.29
C PHE A 225 -8.16 -6.71 0.04
N THR A 226 -8.14 -7.89 0.65
CA THR A 226 -9.34 -8.58 1.12
C THR A 226 -9.36 -8.55 2.64
N PHE A 227 -10.44 -8.02 3.22
CA PHE A 227 -10.64 -8.01 4.66
C PHE A 227 -11.59 -9.12 5.09
N SER A 228 -11.19 -9.88 6.10
CA SER A 228 -12.04 -10.86 6.78
C SER A 228 -12.18 -10.45 8.25
N LEU A 229 -13.42 -10.24 8.68
CA LEU A 229 -13.76 -9.78 10.02
C LEU A 229 -14.45 -10.92 10.79
N TYR A 230 -13.98 -11.22 11.99
CA TYR A 230 -14.55 -12.24 12.85
C TYR A 230 -14.91 -11.62 14.20
N ASN A 231 -16.21 -11.53 14.49
CA ASN A 231 -16.69 -11.14 15.82
C ASN A 231 -16.59 -12.36 16.75
N THR A 232 -15.65 -12.30 17.69
CA THR A 232 -15.47 -13.35 18.72
C THR A 232 -16.22 -13.04 20.01
N GLY A 233 -16.85 -11.86 20.09
CA GLY A 233 -17.68 -11.42 21.20
C GLY A 233 -19.11 -11.92 21.12
N LYS A 234 -19.84 -11.79 22.23
CA LYS A 234 -21.27 -12.13 22.32
C LYS A 234 -22.18 -11.02 21.78
N ALA A 235 -21.73 -9.78 21.84
CA ALA A 235 -22.49 -8.62 21.37
C ALA A 235 -22.26 -8.41 19.87
N THR A 236 -23.30 -7.97 19.17
CA THR A 236 -23.19 -7.49 17.78
C THR A 236 -22.23 -6.30 17.69
N ALA A 237 -21.58 -6.17 16.54
CA ALA A 237 -20.60 -5.14 16.27
C ALA A 237 -20.82 -4.57 14.88
N ASP A 238 -20.99 -3.25 14.81
CA ASP A 238 -21.00 -2.48 13.57
C ASP A 238 -19.56 -2.06 13.30
N VAL A 239 -19.03 -2.42 12.12
CA VAL A 239 -17.62 -2.25 11.78
C VAL A 239 -17.50 -1.44 10.49
N THR A 240 -16.76 -0.33 10.57
CA THR A 240 -16.38 0.47 9.41
C THR A 240 -14.91 0.27 9.12
N LEU A 241 -14.58 -0.14 7.89
CA LEU A 241 -13.23 -0.14 7.36
C LEU A 241 -13.04 1.10 6.50
N LEU A 242 -11.97 1.85 6.75
CA LEU A 242 -11.61 3.05 6.00
C LEU A 242 -10.29 2.80 5.28
N PHE A 243 -10.25 3.09 3.98
CA PHE A 243 -9.01 3.13 3.20
C PHE A 243 -8.75 4.57 2.76
N THR A 244 -7.65 5.17 3.23
CA THR A 244 -7.22 6.51 2.85
C THR A 244 -6.03 6.43 1.91
N TRP A 245 -5.97 7.36 0.95
CA TRP A 245 -4.87 7.48 0.00
C TRP A 245 -4.65 8.96 -0.32
N ALA A 246 -3.41 9.44 -0.17
CA ALA A 246 -2.98 10.74 -0.63
C ALA A 246 -2.70 10.71 -2.13
N ASN A 247 -2.97 11.83 -2.78
CA ASN A 247 -2.59 12.06 -4.16
C ASN A 247 -1.08 12.38 -4.21
N SER A 248 -0.25 11.34 -4.03
CA SER A 248 1.19 11.43 -3.82
C SER A 248 1.89 10.22 -4.42
N VAL A 249 3.08 10.44 -4.97
CA VAL A 249 4.01 9.39 -5.43
C VAL A 249 5.20 9.23 -4.46
N GLY A 250 5.08 9.76 -3.24
CA GLY A 250 6.14 9.82 -2.24
C GLY A 250 6.90 11.16 -2.25
N GLY A 251 7.87 11.29 -1.35
CA GLY A 251 8.68 12.51 -1.22
C GLY A 251 7.83 13.75 -0.90
N VAL A 252 8.10 14.85 -1.61
CA VAL A 252 7.35 16.12 -1.48
C VAL A 252 6.23 16.27 -2.51
N SER A 253 5.96 15.21 -3.29
CA SER A 253 5.08 15.30 -4.47
C SER A 253 3.68 15.80 -4.12
N GLU A 254 3.14 15.42 -2.95
CA GLU A 254 1.82 15.83 -2.46
C GLU A 254 1.62 17.35 -2.27
N PHE A 255 2.72 18.10 -2.16
CA PHE A 255 2.71 19.56 -2.00
C PHE A 255 3.01 20.31 -3.30
N SER A 256 3.14 19.58 -4.41
CA SER A 256 3.61 20.13 -5.68
C SER A 256 2.71 19.70 -6.84
N GLY A 257 2.58 20.53 -7.87
CA GLY A 257 1.77 20.21 -9.03
C GLY A 257 0.29 20.51 -8.82
N ARG A 258 -0.56 20.02 -9.72
CA ARG A 258 -1.99 20.38 -9.79
C ARG A 258 -2.87 19.16 -9.60
N HIS A 259 -2.81 18.60 -8.41
CA HIS A 259 -3.57 17.41 -8.06
C HIS A 259 -5.08 17.65 -8.07
N SER A 260 -5.83 16.66 -8.53
CA SER A 260 -7.30 16.66 -8.44
C SER A 260 -7.82 15.26 -8.15
N ASN A 261 -8.97 15.19 -7.47
CA ASN A 261 -9.62 13.93 -7.15
C ASN A 261 -11.03 13.92 -7.75
N SER A 262 -11.45 12.80 -8.31
CA SER A 262 -12.78 12.59 -8.85
C SER A 262 -13.36 11.26 -8.37
N LYS A 263 -14.68 11.09 -8.50
CA LYS A 263 -15.36 9.84 -8.16
C LYS A 263 -15.96 9.23 -9.42
N ILE A 264 -15.96 7.91 -9.48
CA ILE A 264 -16.62 7.14 -10.54
C ILE A 264 -17.27 5.91 -9.92
N MET A 265 -18.50 5.65 -10.33
CA MET A 265 -19.19 4.40 -10.03
C MET A 265 -19.16 3.55 -11.27
N MET A 266 -18.56 2.37 -11.17
CA MET A 266 -18.56 1.39 -12.26
C MET A 266 -19.86 0.58 -12.23
N LYS A 267 -20.05 -0.22 -13.29
CA LYS A 267 -21.06 -1.29 -13.29
C LYS A 267 -20.76 -2.25 -12.11
N ASP A 268 -21.79 -2.93 -11.60
CA ASP A 268 -21.67 -3.94 -10.54
C ASP A 268 -21.39 -3.40 -9.12
N GLY A 269 -21.75 -2.14 -8.84
CA GLY A 269 -21.70 -1.57 -7.49
C GLY A 269 -20.28 -1.28 -6.98
N VAL A 270 -19.32 -1.09 -7.89
CA VAL A 270 -17.95 -0.70 -7.54
C VAL A 270 -17.83 0.82 -7.48
N HIS A 271 -17.51 1.30 -6.29
CA HIS A 271 -17.29 2.70 -5.93
C HIS A 271 -15.79 2.99 -6.00
N CYS A 272 -15.40 4.06 -6.69
CA CYS A 272 -14.00 4.37 -6.94
C CYS A 272 -13.70 5.86 -6.82
N ILE A 273 -12.60 6.17 -6.13
CA ILE A 273 -11.98 7.50 -6.11
C ILE A 273 -10.74 7.46 -6.99
N LEU A 274 -10.71 8.34 -7.99
CA LEU A 274 -9.57 8.59 -8.86
C LEU A 274 -8.78 9.77 -8.31
N LEU A 275 -7.48 9.59 -8.12
CA LEU A 275 -6.55 10.64 -7.69
C LEU A 275 -5.63 10.94 -8.87
N HIS A 276 -5.93 12.02 -9.59
CA HIS A 276 -5.16 12.49 -10.73
C HIS A 276 -3.93 13.24 -10.24
N HIS A 277 -2.77 12.60 -10.38
CA HIS A 277 -1.49 13.11 -9.95
C HIS A 277 -0.79 13.81 -11.13
N GLU A 278 -0.85 15.13 -11.12
CA GLU A 278 -0.06 15.98 -12.01
C GLU A 278 1.24 16.36 -11.31
N THR A 279 2.35 15.83 -11.84
CA THR A 279 3.71 16.04 -11.34
C THR A 279 4.20 17.45 -11.66
N ALA A 280 4.87 18.11 -10.71
CA ALA A 280 5.49 19.41 -10.93
C ALA A 280 6.82 19.35 -11.68
N ASP A 281 7.43 18.15 -11.73
CA ASP A 281 8.69 17.90 -12.41
C ASP A 281 8.46 17.31 -13.82
N THR A 282 9.52 16.84 -14.46
CA THR A 282 9.46 16.25 -15.82
C THR A 282 8.92 14.82 -15.85
N GLN A 283 8.41 14.28 -14.73
CA GLN A 283 7.81 12.94 -14.73
C GLN A 283 6.44 12.94 -15.42
N PRO A 284 6.03 11.82 -16.02
CA PRO A 284 4.71 11.71 -16.61
C PRO A 284 3.61 11.72 -15.53
N PRO A 285 2.45 12.34 -15.80
CA PRO A 285 1.32 12.31 -14.88
C PRO A 285 0.78 10.89 -14.74
N LEU A 286 0.15 10.57 -13.60
CA LEU A 286 -0.49 9.28 -13.36
C LEU A 286 -1.81 9.44 -12.63
N THR A 287 -2.60 8.36 -12.56
CA THR A 287 -3.84 8.34 -11.78
C THR A 287 -3.84 7.12 -10.87
N PHE A 288 -3.98 7.34 -9.57
CA PHE A 288 -4.30 6.27 -8.63
C PHE A 288 -5.81 6.04 -8.62
N ALA A 289 -6.20 4.81 -8.34
CA ALA A 289 -7.59 4.44 -8.09
C ALA A 289 -7.64 3.63 -6.80
N ILE A 290 -8.43 4.09 -5.82
CA ILE A 290 -8.89 3.23 -4.73
C ILE A 290 -10.35 2.87 -5.00
N ALA A 291 -10.69 1.61 -4.79
CA ALA A 291 -12.01 1.09 -5.11
C ALA A 291 -12.47 0.06 -4.08
N ALA A 292 -13.79 0.02 -3.87
CA ALA A 292 -14.46 -1.00 -3.08
C ALA A 292 -15.76 -1.40 -3.78
N GLN A 293 -16.19 -2.65 -3.58
CA GLN A 293 -17.41 -3.19 -4.18
C GLN A 293 -18.47 -3.43 -3.12
N GLU A 294 -19.70 -2.97 -3.37
CA GLU A 294 -20.85 -3.29 -2.53
C GLU A 294 -21.10 -4.80 -2.55
N SER A 295 -21.47 -5.34 -1.40
CA SER A 295 -21.83 -6.75 -1.27
C SER A 295 -22.90 -6.91 -0.19
N GLU A 296 -23.48 -8.09 -0.06
CA GLU A 296 -24.50 -8.36 0.94
C GLU A 296 -23.98 -8.03 2.35
N GLY A 297 -24.64 -7.10 3.04
CA GLY A 297 -24.24 -6.62 4.37
C GLY A 297 -23.09 -5.61 4.40
N VAL A 298 -22.59 -5.14 3.24
CA VAL A 298 -21.53 -4.12 3.15
C VAL A 298 -22.03 -2.91 2.37
N GLN A 299 -22.07 -1.76 3.05
CA GLN A 299 -22.36 -0.46 2.44
C GLN A 299 -21.07 0.33 2.23
N ILE A 300 -21.03 1.13 1.16
CA ILE A 300 -19.89 1.97 0.84
C ILE A 300 -20.26 3.45 0.99
N SER A 301 -19.36 4.19 1.62
CA SER A 301 -19.38 5.65 1.63
C SER A 301 -18.05 6.18 1.12
N GLU A 302 -18.08 7.31 0.45
CA GLU A 302 -16.91 7.89 -0.21
C GLU A 302 -16.66 9.32 0.30
N ARG A 303 -15.38 9.69 0.37
CA ARG A 303 -14.95 11.07 0.57
C ARG A 303 -13.84 11.40 -0.43
N PRO A 304 -14.13 12.11 -1.53
CA PRO A 304 -13.14 12.37 -2.58
C PRO A 304 -11.95 13.22 -2.14
N CYS A 305 -12.12 14.06 -1.13
CA CYS A 305 -11.09 15.01 -0.69
C CYS A 305 -11.20 15.28 0.82
N PHE A 306 -10.06 15.33 1.48
CA PHE A 306 -9.83 15.92 2.80
C PHE A 306 -8.38 16.43 2.86
N PHE A 307 -8.09 17.37 3.75
CA PHE A 307 -6.76 17.94 3.91
C PHE A 307 -5.94 17.14 4.93
N ILE A 308 -4.77 16.64 4.51
CA ILE A 308 -3.85 15.85 5.35
C ILE A 308 -3.11 16.69 6.39
N SER A 309 -2.91 17.99 6.11
CA SER A 309 -2.25 18.95 6.99
C SER A 309 -2.68 20.40 6.66
N GLY A 310 -2.44 21.31 7.60
CA GLY A 310 -2.69 22.76 7.43
C GLY A 310 -4.11 23.22 7.77
N ASP A 311 -4.29 24.54 7.78
CA ASP A 311 -5.56 25.21 8.05
C ASP A 311 -6.22 25.58 6.73
N SER A 312 -6.92 24.61 6.15
CA SER A 312 -7.68 24.76 4.91
C SER A 312 -9.17 24.97 5.21
N PRO A 313 -9.93 25.74 4.40
CA PRO A 313 -11.37 25.88 4.55
C PRO A 313 -12.17 24.58 4.29
N GLY A 314 -11.53 23.54 3.75
CA GLY A 314 -12.18 22.24 3.55
C GLY A 314 -12.14 21.32 4.77
N ILE A 315 -12.63 20.09 4.58
CA ILE A 315 -12.66 19.08 5.64
C ILE A 315 -11.23 18.66 5.99
N THR A 316 -10.84 18.85 7.24
CA THR A 316 -9.54 18.41 7.76
C THR A 316 -9.52 16.92 8.04
N ALA A 317 -8.32 16.33 8.09
CA ALA A 317 -8.12 14.95 8.51
C ALA A 317 -8.79 14.64 9.87
N LYS A 318 -8.75 15.59 10.81
CA LYS A 318 -9.45 15.49 12.09
C LYS A 318 -10.96 15.43 11.94
N GLN A 319 -11.56 16.35 11.18
CA GLN A 319 -13.00 16.41 10.99
C GLN A 319 -13.53 15.15 10.29
N MET A 320 -12.81 14.66 9.27
CA MET A 320 -13.13 13.38 8.62
C MET A 320 -13.16 12.23 9.63
N TRP A 321 -12.11 12.12 10.46
CA TRP A 321 -12.01 11.06 11.47
C TRP A 321 -13.14 11.10 12.49
N GLN A 322 -13.49 12.31 13.00
CA GLN A 322 -14.59 12.47 13.95
C GLN A 322 -15.96 12.20 13.32
N GLY A 323 -16.15 12.55 12.04
CA GLY A 323 -17.37 12.23 11.31
C GLY A 323 -17.62 10.72 11.24
N ILE A 324 -16.57 9.92 10.99
CA ILE A 324 -16.69 8.46 10.92
C ILE A 324 -16.98 7.84 12.29
N LYS A 325 -16.45 8.41 13.39
CA LYS A 325 -16.74 7.95 14.77
C LYS A 325 -18.21 8.12 15.19
N GLN A 326 -18.93 9.02 14.52
CA GLN A 326 -20.33 9.33 14.81
C GLN A 326 -21.32 8.44 14.06
N ILE A 327 -20.88 7.79 12.99
CA ILE A 327 -21.59 6.70 12.31
C ILE A 327 -21.71 5.52 13.28
#